data_AF-A0A1V1NUR4-F1
#
_entry.id   AF-A0A1V1NUR4-F1
#
_cell.length_a   1.000
_cell.length_b   1.000
_cell.length_c   1.000
_cell.angle_alpha   90.00
_cell.angle_beta   90.00
_cell.angle_gamma   90.00
#
_symmetry.space_group_name_H-M   'P 1'
#
loop_
_entity.id
_entity.type
_entity.pdbx_description
1 polymer ?
#
loop_
_entity_poly.entity_id
_entity_poly.type
_entity_poly.pdbx_seq_one_letter_code
_entity_poly.pdbx_strand_id
1 'polypeptide(L)'
;MYYDKEDRWEVIRHAYSGLFQLVSINLFDKYSSFIDVYSEIDDSEQNLIKEEIFNKKETVMIAEYFKDEGQKMGEMSIISTLLSKRFNMDQETVKPRLNQLESNDLQELSMLILDYDKPEPIYQWIDERVKSRQSQ
;
A
#
# COMPACT_ATOMS: atom_id res chain seq x y z
N MET A 1 33.86 -8.04 13.62
CA MET A 1 33.40 -6.65 13.85
C MET A 1 33.51 -6.37 15.34
N TYR A 2 34.22 -5.32 15.78
CA TYR A 2 34.38 -5.01 17.21
C TYR A 2 33.34 -3.97 17.63
N TYR A 3 32.14 -4.45 17.96
CA TYR A 3 31.11 -3.66 18.63
C TYR A 3 31.00 -4.12 20.08
N ASP A 4 30.63 -3.21 20.98
CA ASP A 4 30.20 -3.59 22.32
C ASP A 4 28.97 -4.50 22.23
N LYS A 5 28.79 -5.37 23.21
CA LYS A 5 27.81 -6.47 23.15
C LYS A 5 26.37 -5.97 22.90
N GLU A 6 26.04 -4.79 23.41
CA GLU A 6 24.74 -4.14 23.24
C GLU A 6 24.56 -3.56 21.83
N ASP A 7 25.60 -2.97 21.26
CA ASP A 7 25.60 -2.40 19.90
C ASP A 7 25.62 -3.47 18.80
N ARG A 8 26.24 -4.63 19.08
CA ARG A 8 26.29 -5.77 18.15
C ARG A 8 24.89 -6.21 17.75
N TRP A 9 23.97 -6.28 18.70
CA TRP A 9 22.59 -6.72 18.46
C TRP A 9 21.82 -5.76 17.55
N GLU A 10 21.94 -4.46 17.80
CA GLU A 10 21.37 -3.39 16.96
C GLU A 10 21.87 -3.49 15.52
N VAL A 11 23.19 -3.63 15.33
CA VAL A 11 23.81 -3.69 14.00
C VAL A 11 23.31 -4.90 13.21
N ILE A 12 23.19 -6.07 13.86
CA ILE A 12 22.72 -7.30 13.21
C ILE A 12 21.24 -7.15 12.81
N ARG A 13 20.39 -6.60 13.68
CA ARG A 13 18.98 -6.32 13.36
C ARG A 13 18.83 -5.39 12.17
N HIS A 14 19.65 -4.34 12.09
CA HIS A 14 19.64 -3.41 10.95
C HIS A 14 20.13 -4.08 9.66
N ALA A 15 21.17 -4.93 9.72
CA ALA A 15 21.66 -5.68 8.57
C ALA A 15 20.58 -6.63 8.02
N TYR A 16 19.92 -7.37 8.92
CA TYR A 16 18.80 -8.25 8.59
C TYR A 16 17.60 -7.47 8.01
N SER A 17 17.20 -6.36 8.64
CA SER A 17 16.08 -5.52 8.17
C SER A 17 16.37 -4.93 6.79
N GLY A 18 17.57 -4.41 6.59
CA GLY A 18 18.00 -3.86 5.30
C GLY A 18 18.04 -4.93 4.21
N LEU A 19 18.58 -6.11 4.51
CA LEU A 19 18.57 -7.24 3.58
C LEU A 19 17.13 -7.62 3.20
N PHE A 20 16.24 -7.73 4.17
CA PHE A 20 14.84 -8.07 3.95
C PHE A 20 14.07 -7.08 3.06
N GLN A 21 14.42 -5.80 3.13
CA GLN A 21 13.86 -4.75 2.28
C GLN A 21 14.39 -4.81 0.84
N LEU A 22 15.61 -5.31 0.65
CA LEU A 22 16.32 -5.24 -0.63
C LEU A 22 16.17 -6.49 -1.51
N VAL A 23 15.84 -7.64 -0.95
CA VAL A 23 15.83 -8.92 -1.70
C VAL A 23 14.52 -9.69 -1.54
N SER A 24 14.26 -10.60 -2.48
CA SER A 24 13.13 -11.53 -2.38
C SER A 24 13.33 -12.52 -1.22
N ILE A 25 12.24 -13.09 -0.70
CA ILE A 25 12.30 -14.01 0.44
C ILE A 25 13.21 -15.23 0.19
N ASN A 26 13.22 -15.74 -1.05
CA ASN A 26 14.09 -16.86 -1.44
C ASN A 26 15.59 -16.50 -1.42
N LEU A 27 15.94 -15.23 -1.62
CA LEU A 27 17.30 -14.73 -1.53
C LEU A 27 17.67 -14.29 -0.11
N PHE A 28 16.67 -13.90 0.69
CA PHE A 28 16.86 -13.49 2.08
C PHE A 28 17.46 -14.61 2.93
N ASP A 29 16.91 -15.82 2.85
CA ASP A 29 17.44 -16.98 3.60
C ASP A 29 18.88 -17.32 3.19
N LYS A 30 19.20 -17.18 1.89
CA LYS A 30 20.55 -17.41 1.38
C LYS A 30 21.54 -16.37 1.89
N TYR A 31 21.14 -15.08 1.88
CA TYR A 31 22.05 -14.00 2.22
C TYR A 31 22.16 -13.72 3.73
N SER A 32 21.11 -14.03 4.50
CA SER A 32 21.13 -13.94 5.97
C SER A 32 22.18 -14.88 6.58
N SER A 33 22.41 -16.05 5.97
CA SER A 33 23.46 -16.98 6.41
C SER A 33 24.87 -16.36 6.47
N PHE A 34 25.17 -15.37 5.61
CA PHE A 34 26.45 -14.65 5.69
C PHE A 34 26.50 -13.75 6.92
N ILE A 35 25.39 -13.08 7.25
CA ILE A 35 25.29 -12.25 8.45
C ILE A 35 25.50 -13.14 9.69
N ASP A 36 24.91 -14.34 9.70
CA ASP A 36 25.01 -15.28 10.81
C ASP A 36 26.45 -15.73 11.05
N VAL A 37 27.14 -16.13 9.98
CA VAL A 37 28.53 -16.60 10.03
C VAL A 37 29.48 -15.49 10.52
N TYR A 38 29.33 -14.27 9.99
CA TYR A 38 30.23 -13.17 10.37
C TYR A 38 29.88 -12.51 11.70
N SER A 39 28.64 -12.69 12.16
CA SER A 39 28.15 -12.12 13.39
C SER A 39 28.08 -13.12 14.52
N GLU A 40 28.49 -14.37 14.32
CA GLU A 40 28.53 -15.46 15.32
C GLU A 40 27.24 -15.53 16.16
N ILE A 41 26.08 -15.40 15.51
CA ILE A 41 24.78 -15.53 16.18
C ILE A 41 24.28 -16.97 16.12
N ASP A 42 23.64 -17.40 17.20
CA ASP A 42 23.08 -18.74 17.29
C ASP A 42 21.66 -18.84 16.69
N ASP A 43 21.15 -20.06 16.57
CA ASP A 43 19.82 -20.31 16.00
C ASP A 43 18.68 -19.67 16.82
N SER A 44 18.86 -19.50 18.13
CA SER A 44 17.86 -18.84 18.99
C SER A 44 17.82 -17.35 18.70
N GLU A 45 18.98 -16.70 18.62
CA GLU A 45 19.13 -15.30 18.23
C GLU A 45 18.60 -15.05 16.82
N GLN A 46 18.89 -15.95 15.89
CA GLN A 46 18.41 -15.90 14.50
C GLN A 46 16.87 -15.92 14.44
N ASN A 47 16.23 -16.82 15.19
CA ASN A 47 14.78 -16.94 15.21
C ASN A 47 14.10 -15.68 15.77
N LEU A 48 14.64 -15.11 16.84
CA LEU A 48 14.14 -13.87 17.44
C LEU A 48 14.19 -12.70 16.44
N ILE A 49 15.31 -12.54 15.72
CA ILE A 49 15.47 -11.46 14.73
C ILE A 49 14.51 -11.66 13.55
N LYS A 50 14.38 -12.89 13.05
CA LYS A 50 13.46 -13.19 11.95
C LYS A 50 12.01 -12.91 12.36
N GLU A 51 11.57 -13.39 13.52
CA GLU A 51 10.23 -13.15 14.03
C GLU A 51 9.93 -11.64 14.16
N GLU A 52 10.85 -10.86 14.74
CA GLU A 52 10.72 -9.40 14.86
C GLU A 52 10.54 -8.72 13.49
N ILE A 53 11.33 -9.13 12.49
CA ILE A 53 11.29 -8.54 11.14
C ILE A 53 10.03 -8.93 10.37
N PHE A 54 9.62 -10.19 10.45
CA PHE A 54 8.39 -10.63 9.79
C PHE A 54 7.16 -9.96 10.39
N ASN A 55 7.08 -9.86 11.72
CA ASN A 55 6.00 -9.14 12.42
C ASN A 55 5.98 -7.65 12.05
N LYS A 56 7.16 -7.02 11.96
CA LYS A 56 7.28 -5.62 11.54
C LYS A 56 6.87 -5.43 10.08
N LYS A 57 7.23 -6.35 9.17
CA LYS A 57 6.79 -6.29 7.76
C LYS A 57 5.27 -6.38 7.66
N GLU A 58 4.66 -7.32 8.37
CA GLU A 58 3.21 -7.47 8.40
C GLU A 58 2.55 -6.17 8.85
N THR A 59 3.08 -5.57 9.92
CA THR A 59 2.62 -4.26 10.41
C THR A 59 2.76 -3.15 9.36
N VAL A 60 3.90 -3.09 8.64
CA VAL A 60 4.13 -2.10 7.56
C VAL A 60 3.16 -2.31 6.41
N MET A 61 2.95 -3.55 5.95
CA MET A 61 2.00 -3.85 4.87
C MET A 61 0.56 -3.51 5.27
N ILE A 62 0.17 -3.77 6.53
CA ILE A 62 -1.14 -3.38 7.06
C ILE A 62 -1.27 -1.85 7.11
N ALA A 63 -0.23 -1.15 7.56
CA ALA A 63 -0.23 0.32 7.61
C ALA A 63 -0.28 0.94 6.20
N GLU A 64 0.44 0.37 5.23
CA GLU A 64 0.37 0.76 3.82
C GLU A 64 -1.03 0.52 3.25
N TYR A 65 -1.62 -0.65 3.50
CA TYR A 65 -3.00 -0.95 3.10
C TYR A 65 -4.00 0.07 3.66
N PHE A 66 -3.95 0.36 4.97
CA PHE A 66 -4.86 1.35 5.56
C PHE A 66 -4.60 2.78 5.09
N LYS A 67 -3.35 3.12 4.76
CA LYS A 67 -2.99 4.40 4.17
C LYS A 67 -3.59 4.54 2.77
N ASP A 68 -3.44 3.51 1.93
CA ASP A 68 -3.95 3.50 0.57
C ASP A 68 -5.49 3.53 0.56
N GLU A 69 -6.13 2.73 1.43
CA GLU A 69 -7.58 2.77 1.64
C GLU A 69 -8.05 4.15 2.13
N GLY A 70 -7.34 4.74 3.08
CA GLY A 70 -7.63 6.09 3.59
C GLY A 70 -7.52 7.16 2.51
N GLN A 71 -6.50 7.06 1.64
CA GLN A 71 -6.35 7.94 0.50
C GLN A 71 -7.52 7.79 -0.49
N LYS A 72 -7.88 6.56 -0.86
CA LYS A 72 -9.01 6.25 -1.74
C LYS A 72 -10.32 6.80 -1.17
N MET A 73 -10.58 6.61 0.13
CA MET A 73 -11.75 7.18 0.80
C MET A 73 -11.77 8.72 0.72
N GLY A 74 -10.61 9.37 0.87
CA GLY A 74 -10.46 10.81 0.72
C GLY A 74 -10.78 11.29 -0.70
N GLU A 75 -10.20 10.65 -1.71
CA GLU A 75 -10.45 10.91 -3.14
C GLU A 75 -11.95 10.76 -3.47
N MET A 76 -12.58 9.67 -3.03
CA MET A 76 -14.01 9.44 -3.19
C MET A 76 -14.84 10.55 -2.55
N SER A 77 -14.52 10.97 -1.32
CA SER A 77 -15.23 12.03 -0.60
C SER A 77 -15.20 13.36 -1.35
N ILE A 78 -14.04 13.72 -1.92
CA ILE A 78 -13.86 14.94 -2.71
C ILE A 78 -14.69 14.86 -3.99
N ILE A 79 -14.58 13.77 -4.75
CA ILE A 79 -15.32 13.57 -6.00
C ILE A 79 -16.82 13.59 -5.76
N SER A 80 -17.28 12.85 -4.75
CA SER A 80 -18.65 12.89 -4.25
C SER A 80 -19.13 14.33 -4.03
N THR A 81 -18.33 15.13 -3.31
CA THR A 81 -18.67 16.53 -3.03
C THR A 81 -18.76 17.36 -4.31
N LEU A 82 -17.81 17.20 -5.24
CA LEU A 82 -17.81 17.89 -6.53
C LEU A 82 -19.05 17.57 -7.36
N LEU A 83 -19.41 16.28 -7.46
CA LEU A 83 -20.58 15.82 -8.22
C LEU A 83 -21.89 16.37 -7.64
N SER A 84 -22.01 16.37 -6.32
CA SER A 84 -23.18 16.96 -5.65
C SER A 84 -23.24 18.47 -5.84
N LYS A 85 -22.11 19.19 -5.72
CA LYS A 85 -22.10 20.66 -5.85
C LYS A 85 -22.34 21.13 -7.28
N ARG A 86 -21.79 20.45 -8.28
CA ARG A 86 -21.86 20.89 -9.67
C ARG A 86 -23.11 20.39 -10.38
N PHE A 87 -23.49 19.14 -10.14
CA PHE A 87 -24.57 18.49 -10.89
C PHE A 87 -25.77 18.10 -10.04
N ASN A 88 -25.76 18.44 -8.75
CA ASN A 88 -26.80 18.06 -7.79
C ASN A 88 -27.02 16.53 -7.73
N MET A 89 -25.94 15.76 -7.93
CA MET A 89 -25.97 14.31 -7.88
C MET A 89 -26.10 13.81 -6.45
N ASP A 90 -26.92 12.78 -6.27
CA ASP A 90 -27.12 12.12 -4.99
C ASP A 90 -25.93 11.25 -4.58
N GLN A 91 -25.51 11.39 -3.33
CA GLN A 91 -24.34 10.71 -2.77
C GLN A 91 -24.55 9.20 -2.65
N GLU A 92 -25.76 8.78 -2.30
CA GLU A 92 -26.09 7.36 -2.11
C GLU A 92 -26.07 6.60 -3.44
N THR A 93 -26.38 7.31 -4.53
CA THR A 93 -26.32 6.75 -5.89
C THR A 93 -24.88 6.67 -6.43
N VAL A 94 -24.03 7.65 -6.11
CA VAL A 94 -22.69 7.80 -6.68
C VAL A 94 -21.64 6.98 -5.94
N LYS A 95 -21.66 6.97 -4.59
CA LYS A 95 -20.65 6.29 -3.76
C LYS A 95 -20.43 4.81 -4.11
N PRO A 96 -21.46 3.97 -4.34
CA PRO A 96 -21.27 2.57 -4.68
C PRO A 96 -20.52 2.36 -6.00
N ARG A 97 -20.66 3.29 -6.94
CA ARG A 97 -19.95 3.24 -8.23
C ARG A 97 -18.50 3.71 -8.09
N LEU A 98 -18.27 4.79 -7.33
CA LEU A 98 -16.92 5.26 -7.04
C LEU A 98 -16.08 4.23 -6.27
N ASN A 99 -16.70 3.40 -5.43
CA ASN A 99 -15.98 2.36 -4.67
C ASN A 99 -15.36 1.27 -5.58
N GLN A 100 -15.92 1.09 -6.78
CA GLN A 100 -15.45 0.12 -7.78
C GLN A 100 -14.30 0.64 -8.64
N LEU A 101 -13.92 1.90 -8.44
CA LEU A 101 -12.82 2.55 -9.13
C LEU A 101 -11.52 2.41 -8.31
N GLU A 102 -10.39 2.38 -9.01
CA GLU A 102 -9.05 2.45 -8.40
C GLU A 102 -8.67 3.92 -8.20
N SER A 103 -7.68 4.20 -7.33
CA SER A 103 -7.23 5.58 -7.08
C SER A 103 -6.84 6.34 -8.36
N ASN A 104 -6.24 5.67 -9.34
CA ASN A 104 -5.90 6.30 -10.63
C ASN A 104 -7.15 6.76 -11.40
N ASP A 105 -8.23 5.98 -11.36
CA ASP A 105 -9.49 6.35 -12.02
C ASP A 105 -10.15 7.51 -11.28
N LEU A 106 -10.10 7.53 -9.95
CA LEU A 106 -10.62 8.63 -9.14
C LEU A 106 -9.88 9.94 -9.46
N GLN A 107 -8.55 9.88 -9.59
CA GLN A 107 -7.75 11.03 -10.01
C GLN A 107 -8.11 11.50 -11.43
N GLU A 108 -8.21 10.60 -12.40
CA GLU A 108 -8.63 10.93 -13.77
C GLU A 108 -10.04 11.57 -13.77
N LEU A 109 -10.98 10.97 -13.06
CA LEU A 109 -12.34 11.46 -12.94
C LEU A 109 -12.40 12.85 -12.29
N SER A 110 -11.56 13.12 -11.30
CA SER A 110 -11.51 14.43 -10.64
C SER A 110 -11.19 15.57 -11.61
N MET A 111 -10.38 15.31 -12.64
CA MET A 111 -10.06 16.27 -13.68
C MET A 111 -11.22 16.40 -14.67
N LEU A 112 -11.77 15.27 -15.14
CA LEU A 112 -12.86 15.24 -16.12
C LEU A 112 -14.14 15.90 -15.62
N ILE A 113 -14.45 15.76 -14.32
CA ILE A 113 -15.60 16.43 -13.69
C ILE A 113 -15.55 17.94 -13.89
N LEU A 114 -14.35 18.53 -13.96
CA LEU A 114 -14.16 19.96 -14.16
C LEU A 114 -14.47 20.40 -15.61
N ASP A 115 -14.40 19.48 -16.57
CA ASP A 115 -14.59 19.78 -17.99
C ASP A 115 -16.01 19.52 -18.50
N TYR A 116 -16.82 18.75 -17.78
CA TYR A 116 -18.18 18.42 -18.20
C TYR A 116 -19.24 19.44 -17.78
N ASP A 117 -20.11 19.85 -18.73
CA ASP A 117 -21.24 20.73 -18.44
C ASP A 117 -22.48 19.98 -17.91
N LYS A 118 -22.52 18.66 -18.06
CA LYS A 118 -23.66 17.82 -17.70
C LYS A 118 -23.21 16.52 -17.00
N PRO A 119 -24.08 15.88 -16.21
CA PRO A 119 -23.71 14.66 -15.47
C PRO A 119 -23.69 13.37 -16.30
N GLU A 120 -24.36 13.31 -17.45
CA GLU A 120 -24.49 12.07 -18.22
C GLU A 120 -23.14 11.48 -18.70
N PRO A 121 -22.18 12.28 -19.21
CA PRO A 121 -20.85 11.77 -19.57
C PRO A 121 -20.10 11.15 -18.38
N ILE A 122 -20.32 11.66 -17.17
CA ILE A 122 -19.68 11.15 -15.96
C ILE A 122 -20.20 9.76 -15.61
N TYR A 123 -21.52 9.56 -15.65
CA TYR A 123 -22.10 8.23 -15.42
C TYR A 123 -21.62 7.22 -16.47
N GLN A 124 -21.58 7.62 -17.74
CA GLN A 124 -21.10 6.75 -18.83
C GLN A 124 -19.64 6.36 -18.61
N TRP A 125 -18.78 7.32 -18.29
CA TRP A 125 -17.37 7.08 -18.04
C TRP A 125 -17.15 6.10 -16.87
N ILE A 126 -17.87 6.29 -15.76
CA ILE A 126 -17.80 5.38 -14.60
C ILE A 126 -18.25 3.97 -14.99
N ASP A 127 -19.39 3.85 -15.68
CA ASP A 127 -19.96 2.55 -16.05
C ASP A 127 -19.08 1.80 -17.06
N GLU A 128 -18.43 2.50 -18.00
CA GLU A 128 -17.48 1.93 -18.94
C GLU A 128 -16.22 1.38 -18.25
N ARG A 129 -15.66 2.14 -17.29
CA ARG A 129 -14.51 1.68 -16.50
C ARG A 129 -14.82 0.44 -15.70
N VAL A 130 -15.97 0.41 -15.01
CA VAL A 130 -16.43 -0.75 -14.25
C VAL A 130 -16.60 -1.98 -15.16
N LYS A 131 -17.26 -1.83 -16.31
CA LYS A 131 -17.48 -2.94 -17.26
C LYS A 131 -16.19 -3.49 -17.86
N SER A 132 -15.24 -2.61 -18.17
CA SER A 132 -13.94 -3.00 -18.77
C SER A 132 -13.16 -3.97 -17.86
N ARG A 133 -13.33 -3.84 -16.54
CA ARG A 133 -12.68 -4.70 -15.55
C ARG A 133 -13.41 -6.01 -15.28
N GLN A 134 -14.73 -6.03 -15.40
CA GLN A 134 -15.52 -7.27 -15.24
C GLN A 134 -15.37 -8.23 -16.44
N SER A 135 -14.77 -7.77 -17.54
CA SER A 135 -14.56 -8.53 -18.77
C SER A 135 -13.13 -9.09 -18.91
N GLN A 136 -12.27 -8.86 -17.92
CA GLN A 136 -10.90 -9.40 -17.81
C GLN A 136 -10.86 -10.50 -16.75
#